data_AF-A0A4R5K0E4-F1
#
_entry.id   AF-A0A4R5K0E4-F1
#
_cell.length_a   1.000
_cell.length_b   1.000
_cell.length_c   1.000
_cell.angle_alpha   90.00
_cell.angle_beta   90.00
_cell.angle_gamma   90.00
#
_symmetry.space_group_name_H-M   'P 1'
#
loop_
_entity.id
_entity.type
_entity.pdbx_description
1 polymer ?
#
loop_
_entity_poly.entity_id
_entity_poly.type
_entity_poly.pdbx_seq_one_letter_code
_entity_poly.pdbx_strand_id
1 'polypeptide(L)'
;MKNSNTEISGSVLETQALPNYRLCLPAELHSQADAFIQYLRELPDWAPEKCPYCAHPHLKREIKPNLSLPSYLCGMCNGKVKNPLARYVRTHLWPIYGHYLLAGWPTQATADAMDLTEVTASNWVEPFRAVMAKEFPALYQWWAARQDRTCLEPPAHIAAQAQAFLDGIAYYLTTEHADCPTCGSPDMRRINQRRPDFYCPGCGNSVSLLRGTLLHRMGYPQHWLTFAQALINGERSGELQRRTGFCAITCRRWRSVFMKLIEQQGHSELIEWITWLRSHRAKR
;
A
#
# COMPACT_ATOMS: atom_id res chain seq x y z
N MET A 1 -45.44 -8.91 -36.22
CA MET A 1 -44.36 -9.85 -35.86
C MET A 1 -43.04 -9.16 -36.15
N LYS A 2 -42.43 -8.56 -35.12
CA LYS A 2 -41.19 -7.79 -35.22
C LYS A 2 -40.07 -8.66 -34.64
N ASN A 3 -39.12 -9.05 -35.48
CA ASN A 3 -37.87 -9.66 -35.03
C ASN A 3 -36.92 -8.52 -34.64
N SER A 4 -36.65 -8.39 -33.35
CA SER A 4 -35.59 -7.53 -32.83
C SER A 4 -34.33 -8.36 -32.65
N ASN A 5 -33.30 -8.02 -33.41
CA ASN A 5 -31.92 -8.40 -33.13
C ASN A 5 -31.52 -7.82 -31.78
N THR A 6 -31.08 -8.68 -30.86
CA THR A 6 -30.41 -8.26 -29.63
C THR A 6 -28.93 -8.55 -29.81
N GLU A 7 -28.22 -7.58 -30.36
CA GLU A 7 -26.78 -7.44 -30.18
C GLU A 7 -26.52 -7.15 -28.70
N ILE A 8 -25.95 -8.11 -27.98
CA ILE A 8 -25.50 -7.91 -26.61
C ILE A 8 -24.22 -7.09 -26.67
N SER A 9 -24.40 -5.78 -26.56
CA SER A 9 -23.35 -4.78 -26.39
C SER A 9 -22.43 -5.13 -25.22
N GLY A 10 -21.13 -5.24 -25.53
CA GLY A 10 -20.07 -5.12 -24.54
C GLY A 10 -20.01 -3.66 -24.06
N SER A 11 -20.45 -3.41 -22.84
CA SER A 11 -20.24 -2.16 -22.11
C SER A 11 -21.04 -2.22 -20.81
N VAL A 12 -20.43 -2.63 -19.70
CA VAL A 12 -20.63 -2.04 -18.35
C VAL A 12 -19.48 -2.53 -17.46
N LEU A 13 -18.35 -1.85 -17.51
CA LEU A 13 -17.51 -1.62 -16.34
C LEU A 13 -17.40 -0.10 -16.29
N GLU A 14 -18.35 0.54 -15.61
CA GLU A 14 -18.30 1.97 -15.34
C GLU A 14 -16.94 2.32 -14.75
N THR A 15 -16.34 3.35 -15.33
CA THR A 15 -14.93 3.73 -15.23
C THR A 15 -14.56 4.22 -13.82
N GLN A 16 -14.52 3.32 -12.83
CA GLN A 16 -13.69 3.58 -11.66
C GLN A 16 -12.25 3.66 -12.15
N ALA A 17 -11.62 4.83 -11.97
CA ALA A 17 -10.21 5.00 -12.26
C ALA A 17 -9.43 3.93 -11.47
N LEU A 18 -8.66 3.11 -12.18
CA LEU A 18 -7.82 2.09 -11.56
C LEU A 18 -6.90 2.74 -10.52
N PRO A 19 -6.59 2.04 -9.41
CA PRO A 19 -5.72 2.61 -8.41
C PRO A 19 -4.32 2.85 -8.98
N ASN A 20 -3.71 3.96 -8.58
CA ASN A 20 -2.37 4.31 -8.99
C ASN A 20 -1.34 3.55 -8.13
N TYR A 21 -0.88 2.40 -8.64
CA TYR A 21 0.11 1.58 -7.93
C TYR A 21 1.50 2.22 -7.80
N ARG A 22 1.80 3.26 -8.59
CA ARG A 22 3.12 3.90 -8.58
C ARG A 22 3.38 4.75 -7.32
N LEU A 23 2.32 5.18 -6.62
CA LEU A 23 2.43 6.07 -5.46
C LEU A 23 3.34 5.51 -4.36
N CYS A 24 3.16 4.23 -4.02
CA CYS A 24 3.91 3.57 -2.96
C CYS A 24 5.16 2.83 -3.45
N LEU A 25 5.39 2.79 -4.77
CA LEU A 25 6.54 2.13 -5.37
C LEU A 25 7.70 3.13 -5.56
N PRO A 26 8.95 2.72 -5.31
CA PRO A 26 10.13 3.46 -5.76
C PRO A 26 10.09 3.69 -7.28
N ALA A 27 10.56 4.86 -7.72
CA ALA A 27 10.56 5.25 -9.13
C ALA A 27 11.30 4.24 -10.01
N GLU A 28 12.36 3.63 -9.48
CA GLU A 28 13.20 2.65 -10.17
C GLU A 28 12.45 1.34 -10.48
N LEU A 29 11.34 1.07 -9.77
CA LEU A 29 10.52 -0.11 -9.97
C LEU A 29 9.29 0.14 -10.85
N HIS A 30 9.02 1.38 -11.24
CA HIS A 30 7.83 1.70 -12.05
C HIS A 30 7.84 0.96 -13.39
N SER A 31 8.99 0.87 -14.06
CA SER A 31 9.12 0.15 -15.33
C SER A 31 8.88 -1.36 -15.20
N GLN A 32 9.34 -1.98 -14.10
CA GLN A 32 9.07 -3.40 -13.84
C GLN A 32 7.61 -3.65 -13.45
N ALA A 33 6.99 -2.73 -12.70
CA ALA A 33 5.57 -2.79 -12.39
C ALA A 33 4.72 -2.70 -13.66
N ASP A 34 5.01 -1.74 -14.54
CA ASP A 34 4.34 -1.60 -15.83
C ASP A 34 4.51 -2.87 -16.69
N ALA A 35 5.74 -3.38 -16.76
CA ALA A 35 6.05 -4.61 -17.50
C ALA A 35 5.34 -5.84 -16.91
N PHE A 36 5.16 -5.92 -15.59
CA PHE A 36 4.37 -6.96 -14.95
C PHE A 36 2.89 -6.88 -15.33
N ILE A 37 2.29 -5.69 -15.32
CA ILE A 37 0.89 -5.50 -15.76
C ILE A 37 0.75 -5.88 -17.24
N GLN A 38 1.68 -5.46 -18.08
CA GLN A 38 1.68 -5.81 -19.51
C GLN A 38 1.86 -7.31 -19.72
N TYR A 39 2.76 -7.95 -18.97
CA TYR A 39 2.95 -9.40 -19.00
C TYR A 39 1.65 -10.13 -18.67
N LEU A 40 0.92 -9.72 -17.61
CA LEU A 40 -0.36 -10.32 -17.26
C LEU A 40 -1.43 -10.17 -18.34
N ARG A 41 -1.38 -9.06 -19.10
CA ARG A 41 -2.27 -8.80 -20.23
C ARG A 41 -1.98 -9.72 -21.42
N GLU A 42 -0.70 -9.94 -21.72
CA GLU A 42 -0.25 -10.73 -22.88
C GLU A 42 -0.20 -12.24 -22.59
N LEU A 43 -0.12 -12.62 -21.32
CA LEU A 43 0.03 -14.00 -20.88
C LEU A 43 -1.02 -14.97 -21.45
N PRO A 44 -2.31 -14.59 -21.62
CA PRO A 44 -3.31 -15.47 -22.20
C PRO A 44 -3.04 -15.83 -23.67
N ASP A 45 -2.43 -14.90 -24.40
CA ASP A 45 -2.09 -15.05 -25.82
C ASP A 45 -0.68 -15.61 -26.03
N TRP A 46 0.09 -15.74 -24.95
CA TRP A 46 1.46 -16.23 -25.00
C TRP A 46 1.55 -17.68 -25.50
N ALA A 47 2.43 -17.87 -26.49
CA ALA A 47 2.85 -19.16 -26.98
C ALA A 47 4.40 -19.22 -27.00
N PRO A 48 5.01 -20.27 -26.41
CA PRO A 48 6.45 -20.45 -26.49
C PRO A 48 6.87 -20.75 -27.93
N GLU A 49 7.92 -20.10 -28.41
CA GLU A 49 8.51 -20.39 -29.73
C GLU A 49 9.40 -21.63 -29.70
N LYS A 50 10.05 -21.90 -28.56
CA LYS A 50 11.02 -22.99 -28.38
C LYS A 50 10.85 -23.66 -27.02
N CYS A 51 11.19 -24.94 -26.95
CA CYS A 51 11.19 -25.67 -25.69
C CYS A 51 12.27 -25.10 -24.74
N PRO A 52 11.92 -24.74 -23.49
CA PRO A 52 12.89 -24.23 -22.51
C PRO A 52 13.91 -25.28 -22.05
N TYR A 53 13.68 -26.57 -22.32
CA TYR A 53 14.54 -27.66 -21.89
C TYR A 53 15.56 -28.10 -22.95
N CYS A 54 15.21 -28.02 -24.24
CA CYS A 54 16.05 -28.50 -25.34
C CYS A 54 16.13 -27.56 -26.55
N ALA A 55 15.57 -26.35 -26.44
CA ALA A 55 15.48 -25.33 -27.49
C ALA A 55 14.77 -25.75 -28.79
N HIS A 56 14.15 -26.93 -28.86
CA HIS A 56 13.46 -27.38 -30.06
C HIS A 56 12.23 -26.50 -30.35
N PRO A 57 12.03 -26.05 -31.62
CA PRO A 57 10.89 -25.20 -32.00
C PRO A 57 9.53 -25.91 -32.06
N HIS A 58 9.47 -27.24 -32.00
CA HIS A 58 8.24 -27.98 -32.23
C HIS A 58 7.54 -28.27 -30.91
N LEU A 59 6.55 -27.44 -30.60
CA LEU A 59 5.73 -27.53 -29.40
C LEU A 59 4.29 -27.83 -29.77
N LYS A 60 3.77 -28.95 -29.26
CA LYS A 60 2.37 -29.33 -29.41
C LYS A 60 1.53 -28.62 -28.34
N ARG A 61 0.56 -27.81 -28.78
CA ARG A 61 -0.43 -27.19 -27.90
C ARG A 61 -1.39 -28.26 -27.37
N GLU A 62 -1.50 -28.36 -26.06
CA GLU A 62 -2.47 -29.21 -25.34
C GLU A 62 -3.52 -28.33 -24.66
N ILE A 63 -4.76 -28.46 -25.08
CA ILE A 63 -5.92 -27.86 -24.41
C ILE A 63 -6.49 -28.90 -23.46
N LYS A 64 -6.65 -28.54 -22.18
CA LYS A 64 -7.23 -29.43 -21.16
C LYS A 64 -8.48 -28.77 -20.58
N PRO A 65 -9.55 -29.54 -20.32
CA PRO A 65 -10.81 -28.97 -19.84
C PRO A 65 -10.67 -28.25 -18.48
N ASN A 66 -9.69 -28.62 -17.67
CA ASN A 66 -9.46 -28.03 -16.35
C ASN A 66 -8.44 -26.88 -16.33
N LEU A 67 -7.97 -26.42 -17.50
CA LEU A 67 -7.01 -25.31 -17.61
C LEU A 67 -7.65 -24.15 -18.38
N SER A 68 -7.41 -22.94 -17.88
CA SER A 68 -7.79 -21.70 -18.55
C SER A 68 -6.83 -21.33 -19.69
N LEU A 69 -5.57 -21.77 -19.59
CA LEU A 69 -4.55 -21.54 -20.62
C LEU A 69 -4.02 -22.87 -21.17
N PRO A 70 -3.61 -22.91 -22.44
CA PRO A 70 -2.99 -24.09 -23.02
C PRO A 70 -1.67 -24.44 -22.31
N SER A 71 -1.37 -25.74 -22.24
CA SER A 71 -0.02 -26.23 -21.95
C SER A 71 0.67 -26.64 -23.25
N TYR A 72 2.00 -26.68 -23.27
CA TYR A 72 2.74 -27.07 -24.47
C TYR A 72 3.66 -28.26 -24.17
N LEU A 73 3.70 -29.24 -25.08
CA LEU A 73 4.54 -30.42 -24.99
C LEU A 73 5.62 -30.37 -26.08
N CYS A 74 6.89 -30.53 -25.71
CA CYS A 74 7.96 -30.63 -26.70
C CYS A 74 7.92 -31.95 -27.44
N GLY A 75 7.94 -31.91 -28.77
CA GLY A 75 7.94 -33.12 -29.61
C GLY A 75 9.21 -33.96 -29.53
N MET A 76 10.31 -33.42 -29.00
CA MET A 76 11.60 -34.12 -28.90
C MET A 76 11.87 -34.65 -27.49
N CYS A 77 11.83 -33.80 -26.46
CA CYS A 77 12.14 -34.22 -25.10
C CYS A 77 10.90 -34.58 -24.26
N ASN A 78 9.69 -34.45 -24.81
CA ASN A 78 8.42 -34.59 -24.07
C ASN A 78 8.30 -33.69 -22.83
N GLY A 79 9.12 -32.63 -22.76
CA GLY A 79 9.08 -31.63 -21.70
C GLY A 79 7.79 -30.83 -21.75
N LYS A 80 7.14 -30.65 -20.59
CA LYS A 80 5.89 -29.89 -20.45
C LYS A 80 6.18 -28.45 -20.07
N VAL A 81 5.89 -27.52 -20.96
CA VAL A 81 5.90 -26.08 -20.69
C VAL A 81 4.54 -25.70 -20.13
N LYS A 82 4.51 -25.31 -18.86
CA LYS A 82 3.30 -24.91 -18.15
C LYS A 82 3.30 -23.40 -17.96
N ASN A 83 2.15 -22.78 -18.23
CA ASN A 83 1.92 -21.42 -17.79
C ASN A 83 1.63 -21.43 -16.27
N PRO A 84 2.31 -20.59 -15.46
CA PRO A 84 2.09 -20.54 -14.01
C PRO A 84 0.65 -20.20 -13.63
N LEU A 85 -0.07 -19.47 -14.49
CA LEU A 85 -1.46 -19.10 -14.30
C LEU A 85 -2.47 -20.02 -15.02
N ALA A 86 -2.02 -21.16 -15.57
CA ALA A 86 -2.85 -22.02 -16.43
C ALA A 86 -4.13 -22.58 -15.79
N ARG A 87 -4.22 -22.58 -14.45
CA ARG A 87 -5.38 -23.09 -13.71
C ARG A 87 -6.38 -22.01 -13.32
N TYR A 88 -6.06 -20.74 -13.56
CA TYR A 88 -6.85 -19.61 -13.06
C TYR A 88 -7.73 -19.06 -14.16
N VAL A 89 -9.04 -19.00 -13.92
CA VAL A 89 -10.01 -18.47 -14.88
C VAL A 89 -10.02 -16.94 -14.89
N ARG A 90 -10.83 -16.33 -15.78
CA ARG A 90 -11.03 -14.87 -15.90
C ARG A 90 -9.75 -14.10 -16.23
N THR A 91 -9.04 -14.57 -17.25
CA THR A 91 -7.76 -14.03 -17.75
C THR A 91 -7.81 -12.53 -18.05
N HIS A 92 -8.94 -12.03 -18.57
CA HIS A 92 -9.15 -10.62 -18.86
C HIS A 92 -9.06 -9.69 -17.63
N LEU A 93 -9.24 -10.22 -16.42
CA LEU A 93 -9.17 -9.47 -15.17
C LEU A 93 -7.77 -9.43 -14.56
N TRP A 94 -6.82 -10.25 -15.03
CA TRP A 94 -5.49 -10.31 -14.46
C TRP A 94 -4.71 -8.99 -14.46
N PRO A 95 -4.64 -8.21 -15.55
CA PRO A 95 -3.95 -6.92 -15.51
C PRO A 95 -4.62 -5.97 -14.49
N ILE A 96 -5.95 -5.96 -14.42
CA ILE A 96 -6.71 -5.16 -13.45
C ILE A 96 -6.37 -5.59 -12.02
N TYR A 97 -6.36 -6.89 -11.74
CA TYR A 97 -5.96 -7.42 -10.45
C TYR A 97 -4.52 -7.03 -10.08
N GLY A 98 -3.61 -7.05 -11.07
CA GLY A 98 -2.23 -6.60 -10.90
C GLY A 98 -2.15 -5.15 -10.42
N HIS A 99 -2.99 -4.24 -10.93
CA HIS A 99 -3.07 -2.87 -10.45
C HIS A 99 -3.44 -2.82 -8.96
N TYR A 100 -4.51 -3.53 -8.56
CA TYR A 100 -4.96 -3.56 -7.17
C TYR A 100 -3.94 -4.20 -6.23
N LEU A 101 -3.28 -5.28 -6.69
CA LEU A 101 -2.24 -5.99 -5.96
C LEU A 101 -1.06 -5.03 -5.68
N LEU A 102 -0.51 -4.39 -6.70
CA LEU A 102 0.62 -3.48 -6.52
C LEU A 102 0.22 -2.21 -5.74
N ALA A 103 -1.01 -1.73 -5.94
CA ALA A 103 -1.53 -0.54 -5.26
C ALA A 103 -1.92 -0.78 -3.80
N GLY A 104 -1.72 -1.98 -3.25
CA GLY A 104 -1.94 -2.13 -1.83
C GLY A 104 -3.37 -2.47 -1.45
N TRP A 105 -4.27 -2.87 -2.34
CA TRP A 105 -5.68 -2.95 -1.94
C TRP A 105 -5.99 -4.18 -1.06
N PRO A 106 -6.85 -4.07 -0.03
CA PRO A 106 -7.33 -5.23 0.73
C PRO A 106 -8.03 -6.23 -0.19
N THR A 107 -7.81 -7.53 0.01
CA THR A 107 -8.37 -8.57 -0.87
C THR A 107 -9.88 -8.48 -1.06
N GLN A 108 -10.63 -8.18 0.01
CA GLN A 108 -12.08 -7.99 -0.07
C GLN A 108 -12.44 -6.78 -0.96
N ALA A 109 -11.79 -5.64 -0.77
CA ALA A 109 -12.06 -4.43 -1.56
C ALA A 109 -11.71 -4.64 -3.04
N THR A 110 -10.61 -5.35 -3.32
CA THR A 110 -10.24 -5.77 -4.68
C THR A 110 -11.31 -6.70 -5.28
N ALA A 111 -11.80 -7.67 -4.50
CA ALA A 111 -12.83 -8.59 -4.95
C ALA A 111 -14.14 -7.87 -5.28
N ASP A 112 -14.58 -6.96 -4.40
CA ASP A 112 -15.77 -6.14 -4.61
C ASP A 112 -15.64 -5.25 -5.86
N ALA A 113 -14.49 -4.60 -6.06
CA ALA A 113 -14.24 -3.74 -7.22
C ALA A 113 -14.19 -4.50 -8.55
N MET A 114 -13.95 -5.81 -8.51
CA MET A 114 -13.79 -6.66 -9.70
C MET A 114 -14.94 -7.64 -9.92
N ASP A 115 -16.00 -7.56 -9.10
CA ASP A 115 -17.11 -8.52 -9.08
C ASP A 115 -16.62 -9.98 -8.96
N LEU A 116 -15.72 -10.20 -7.99
CA LEU A 116 -15.13 -11.49 -7.64
C LEU A 116 -15.48 -11.88 -6.20
N THR A 117 -15.32 -13.16 -5.88
CA THR A 117 -15.32 -13.60 -4.48
C THR A 117 -13.97 -13.32 -3.82
N GLU A 118 -13.94 -13.04 -2.52
CA GLU A 118 -12.69 -12.87 -1.74
C GLU A 118 -11.75 -14.07 -1.92
N VAL A 119 -12.32 -15.28 -1.98
CA VAL A 119 -11.58 -16.54 -2.21
C VAL A 119 -10.89 -16.53 -3.57
N THR A 120 -11.59 -16.09 -4.63
CA THR A 120 -11.01 -16.02 -5.98
C THR A 120 -9.84 -15.04 -6.03
N ALA A 121 -10.03 -13.83 -5.50
CA ALA A 121 -8.99 -12.82 -5.41
C ALA A 121 -7.80 -13.32 -4.58
N SER A 122 -8.05 -13.92 -3.41
CA SER A 122 -6.99 -14.49 -2.56
C SER A 122 -6.17 -15.57 -3.25
N ASN A 123 -6.83 -16.44 -4.02
CA ASN A 123 -6.17 -17.52 -4.75
C ASN A 123 -5.24 -17.04 -5.87
N TRP A 124 -5.35 -15.78 -6.31
CA TRP A 124 -4.46 -15.18 -7.31
C TRP A 124 -3.18 -14.60 -6.70
N VAL A 125 -3.11 -14.35 -5.39
CA VAL A 125 -1.93 -13.74 -4.74
C VAL A 125 -0.67 -14.57 -4.94
N GLU A 126 -0.68 -15.84 -4.55
CA GLU A 126 0.52 -16.70 -4.60
C GLU A 126 1.02 -16.96 -6.03
N PRO A 127 0.16 -17.26 -7.02
CA PRO A 127 0.59 -17.38 -8.41
C PRO A 127 1.18 -16.09 -8.98
N PHE A 128 0.59 -14.93 -8.65
CA PHE A 128 1.11 -13.64 -9.10
C PHE A 128 2.45 -13.34 -8.42
N ARG A 129 2.58 -13.67 -7.12
CA ARG A 129 3.85 -13.64 -6.37
C ARG A 129 4.91 -14.49 -7.06
N ALA A 130 4.57 -15.72 -7.49
CA ALA A 130 5.50 -16.61 -8.20
C ALA A 130 5.90 -16.08 -9.59
N VAL A 131 4.95 -15.48 -10.33
CA VAL A 131 5.25 -14.81 -11.61
C VAL A 131 6.20 -13.63 -11.40
N MET A 132 5.91 -12.75 -10.43
CA MET A 132 6.82 -11.64 -10.09
C MET A 132 8.20 -12.16 -9.69
N ALA A 133 8.29 -13.21 -8.87
CA ALA A 133 9.57 -13.76 -8.44
C ALA A 133 10.44 -14.26 -9.60
N LYS A 134 9.81 -14.82 -10.64
CA LYS A 134 10.50 -15.39 -11.79
C LYS A 134 10.86 -14.34 -12.85
N GLU A 135 9.91 -13.50 -13.23
CA GLU A 135 10.03 -12.61 -14.38
C GLU A 135 10.42 -11.17 -13.97
N PHE A 136 10.13 -10.77 -12.73
CA PHE A 136 10.32 -9.40 -12.22
C PHE A 136 10.98 -9.40 -10.82
N PRO A 137 12.19 -9.97 -10.68
CA PRO A 137 12.76 -10.32 -9.38
C PRO A 137 12.98 -9.11 -8.45
N ALA A 138 13.32 -7.93 -8.98
CA ALA A 138 13.50 -6.74 -8.16
C ALA A 138 12.16 -6.17 -7.65
N LEU A 139 11.12 -6.17 -8.49
CA LEU A 139 9.76 -5.85 -8.04
C LEU A 139 9.28 -6.83 -6.96
N TYR A 140 9.49 -8.14 -7.18
CA TYR A 140 9.14 -9.17 -6.21
C TYR A 140 9.86 -8.98 -4.88
N GLN A 141 11.18 -8.81 -4.88
CA GLN A 141 11.97 -8.64 -3.67
C GLN A 141 11.47 -7.43 -2.86
N TRP A 142 11.23 -6.32 -3.54
CA TRP A 142 10.71 -5.13 -2.88
C TRP A 142 9.33 -5.36 -2.29
N TRP A 143 8.38 -5.88 -3.09
CA TRP A 143 6.98 -6.07 -2.70
C TRP A 143 6.83 -7.14 -1.59
N ALA A 144 7.47 -8.29 -1.76
CA ALA A 144 7.39 -9.41 -0.82
C ALA A 144 7.99 -9.05 0.54
N ALA A 145 9.09 -8.30 0.59
CA ALA A 145 9.71 -7.89 1.85
C ALA A 145 8.77 -7.04 2.73
N ARG A 146 7.91 -6.21 2.12
CA ARG A 146 6.89 -5.44 2.85
C ARG A 146 5.69 -6.30 3.23
N GLN A 147 5.23 -7.16 2.33
CA GLN A 147 4.14 -8.12 2.58
C GLN A 147 4.47 -9.02 3.78
N ASP A 148 5.70 -9.53 3.82
CA ASP A 148 6.21 -10.45 4.85
C ASP A 148 6.73 -9.71 6.09
N ARG A 149 6.76 -8.37 6.03
CA ARG A 149 7.22 -7.44 7.08
C ARG A 149 8.67 -7.64 7.50
N THR A 150 9.53 -8.05 6.57
CA THR A 150 10.98 -8.15 6.77
C THR A 150 11.69 -6.82 6.51
N CYS A 151 11.12 -5.95 5.68
CA CYS A 151 11.57 -4.58 5.45
C CYS A 151 10.35 -3.66 5.38
N LEU A 152 10.27 -2.68 6.29
CA LEU A 152 9.16 -1.71 6.36
C LEU A 152 9.60 -0.29 5.98
N GLU A 153 10.79 -0.16 5.41
CA GLU A 153 11.31 1.14 5.00
C GLU A 153 10.52 1.67 3.81
N PRO A 154 9.97 2.90 3.92
CA PRO A 154 9.28 3.54 2.82
C PRO A 154 10.26 3.95 1.70
N PRO A 155 9.79 4.11 0.46
CA PRO A 155 10.55 4.78 -0.59
C PRO A 155 11.01 6.18 -0.17
N ALA A 156 12.09 6.69 -0.77
CA ALA A 156 12.76 7.92 -0.33
C ALA A 156 11.84 9.15 -0.23
N HIS A 157 10.93 9.33 -1.19
CA HIS A 157 10.00 10.45 -1.22
C HIS A 157 8.94 10.37 -0.10
N ILE A 158 8.47 9.17 0.23
CA ILE A 158 7.59 8.92 1.37
C ILE A 158 8.37 9.01 2.68
N ALA A 159 9.62 8.54 2.71
CA ALA A 159 10.51 8.64 3.86
C ALA A 159 10.75 10.10 4.26
N ALA A 160 10.91 11.00 3.28
CA ALA A 160 11.02 12.43 3.53
C ALA A 160 9.76 13.01 4.19
N GLN A 161 8.56 12.62 3.74
CA GLN A 161 7.30 13.02 4.39
C GLN A 161 7.17 12.45 5.80
N ALA A 162 7.54 11.18 5.99
CA ALA A 162 7.57 10.55 7.31
C ALA A 162 8.50 11.27 8.28
N GLN A 163 9.71 11.62 7.83
CA GLN A 163 10.69 12.33 8.63
C GLN A 163 10.20 13.74 8.98
N ALA A 164 9.71 14.51 8.00
CA ALA A 164 9.16 15.84 8.23
C ALA A 164 8.01 15.82 9.26
N PHE A 165 7.13 14.82 9.16
CA PHE A 165 6.04 14.62 10.12
C PHE A 165 6.54 14.35 11.54
N LEU A 166 7.52 13.44 11.67
CA LEU A 166 8.11 13.09 12.96
C LEU A 166 8.90 14.25 13.58
N ASP A 167 9.64 15.00 12.76
CA ASP A 167 10.36 16.21 13.17
C ASP A 167 9.41 17.29 13.66
N GLY A 168 8.25 17.47 13.01
CA GLY A 168 7.21 18.38 13.49
C GLY A 168 6.67 18.00 14.87
N ILE A 169 6.45 16.72 15.13
CA ILE A 169 6.05 16.23 16.47
C ILE A 169 7.19 16.45 17.47
N ALA A 170 8.44 16.12 17.09
CA ALA A 170 9.60 16.30 17.94
C ALA A 170 9.79 17.76 18.33
N TYR A 171 9.66 18.68 17.37
CA TYR A 171 9.69 20.12 17.58
C TYR A 171 8.71 20.55 18.68
N TYR A 172 7.44 20.11 18.62
CA TYR A 172 6.48 20.43 19.68
C TYR A 172 6.87 19.86 21.05
N LEU A 173 7.60 18.74 21.12
CA LEU A 173 8.00 18.14 22.38
C LEU A 173 9.26 18.79 22.97
N THR A 174 10.18 19.24 22.11
CA THR A 174 11.52 19.73 22.51
C THR A 174 11.65 21.25 22.55
N THR A 175 10.73 22.00 21.93
CA THR A 175 10.82 23.48 21.90
C THR A 175 10.86 24.08 23.31
N GLU A 176 11.89 24.87 23.60
CA GLU A 176 12.07 25.52 24.91
C GLU A 176 11.74 27.01 24.91
N HIS A 177 11.70 27.64 23.73
CA HIS A 177 11.49 29.07 23.54
C HIS A 177 10.41 29.34 22.49
N ALA A 178 9.66 30.42 22.65
CA ALA A 178 8.65 30.84 21.69
C ALA A 178 8.45 32.36 21.75
N ASP A 179 8.00 32.95 20.65
CA ASP A 179 7.63 34.36 20.60
C ASP A 179 6.19 34.56 21.04
N CYS A 180 5.93 35.65 21.78
CA CYS A 180 4.59 35.97 22.24
C CYS A 180 3.73 36.50 21.09
N PRO A 181 2.61 35.83 20.76
CA PRO A 181 1.73 36.29 19.68
C PRO A 181 0.97 37.59 20.02
N THR A 182 0.95 38.00 21.30
CA THR A 182 0.23 39.21 21.74
C THR A 182 1.12 40.44 21.74
N CYS A 183 2.35 40.35 22.26
CA CYS A 183 3.24 41.51 22.41
C CYS A 183 4.56 41.40 21.63
N GLY A 184 4.81 40.29 20.93
CA GLY A 184 6.03 40.07 20.14
C GLY A 184 7.30 39.78 20.96
N SER A 185 7.21 39.66 22.29
CA SER A 185 8.36 39.35 23.14
C SER A 185 8.90 37.94 22.84
N PRO A 186 10.20 37.76 22.59
CA PRO A 186 10.82 36.45 22.34
C PRO A 186 11.08 35.64 23.62
N ASP A 187 10.90 36.25 24.79
CA ASP A 187 11.25 35.67 26.09
C ASP A 187 10.12 34.86 26.72
N MET A 188 9.30 34.17 25.91
CA MET A 188 8.31 33.27 26.51
C MET A 188 9.01 32.06 27.12
N ARG A 189 8.66 31.78 28.37
CA ARG A 189 9.22 30.67 29.14
C ARG A 189 8.29 29.48 29.08
N ARG A 190 8.83 28.30 28.80
CA ARG A 190 8.07 27.05 28.90
C ARG A 190 7.69 26.79 30.35
N ILE A 191 6.39 26.63 30.62
CA ILE A 191 5.84 26.39 31.97
C ILE A 191 5.44 24.94 32.20
N ASN A 192 5.42 24.12 31.15
CA ASN A 192 5.07 22.71 31.24
C ASN A 192 6.15 21.86 30.56
N GLN A 193 6.73 20.91 31.28
CA GLN A 193 7.75 20.03 30.70
C GLN A 193 7.13 19.03 29.72
N ARG A 194 5.88 18.61 29.92
CA ARG A 194 5.23 17.58 29.10
C ARG A 194 4.55 18.14 27.86
N ARG A 195 4.10 19.39 27.90
CA ARG A 195 3.44 20.06 26.78
C ARG A 195 4.12 21.39 26.48
N PRO A 196 4.14 21.84 25.21
CA PRO A 196 4.75 23.12 24.84
C PRO A 196 3.80 24.28 25.20
N ASP A 197 3.56 24.44 26.51
CA ASP A 197 2.83 25.55 27.09
C ASP A 197 3.84 26.59 27.59
N PHE A 198 3.61 27.85 27.24
CA PHE A 198 4.53 28.96 27.44
C PHE A 198 3.82 30.12 28.15
N TYR A 199 4.59 30.87 28.94
CA TYR A 199 4.15 32.08 29.62
C TYR A 199 5.02 33.26 29.18
N CYS A 200 4.38 34.38 28.83
CA CYS A 200 5.06 35.62 28.49
C CYS A 200 5.19 36.50 29.75
N PRO A 201 6.41 36.81 30.23
CA PRO A 201 6.58 37.71 31.36
C PRO A 201 6.21 39.17 31.03
N GLY A 202 6.29 39.57 29.75
CA GLY A 202 6.02 40.95 29.34
C GLY A 202 4.54 41.34 29.37
N CYS A 203 3.64 40.45 28.92
CA CYS A 203 2.19 40.74 28.89
C CYS A 203 1.35 39.83 29.79
N GLY A 204 1.95 38.87 30.49
CA GLY A 204 1.28 37.94 31.40
C GLY A 204 0.44 36.85 30.72
N ASN A 205 0.41 36.78 29.39
CA ASN A 205 -0.37 35.78 28.66
C ASN A 205 0.34 34.42 28.57
N SER A 206 -0.47 33.36 28.59
CA SER A 206 -0.03 31.99 28.33
C SER A 206 -0.53 31.49 26.98
N VAL A 207 0.34 30.81 26.23
CA VAL A 207 0.01 30.20 24.94
C VAL A 207 0.53 28.76 24.89
N SER A 208 -0.19 27.88 24.21
CA SER A 208 0.30 26.54 23.87
C SER A 208 0.67 26.54 22.39
N LEU A 209 1.84 26.03 22.02
CA LEU A 209 2.19 25.80 20.60
C LEU A 209 1.27 24.79 19.93
N LEU A 210 0.55 24.00 20.73
CA LEU A 210 -0.47 23.07 20.23
C LEU A 210 -1.80 23.76 19.96
N ARG A 211 -2.02 25.02 20.37
CA ARG A 211 -3.30 25.70 20.19
C ARG A 211 -3.68 25.70 18.71
N GLY A 212 -4.92 25.31 18.41
CA GLY A 212 -5.42 25.19 17.03
C GLY A 212 -5.02 23.89 16.32
N THR A 213 -4.09 23.10 16.87
CA THR A 213 -3.71 21.79 16.34
C THR A 213 -4.60 20.67 16.89
N LEU A 214 -4.68 19.56 16.16
CA LEU A 214 -5.37 18.36 16.63
C LEU A 214 -4.72 17.72 17.88
N LEU A 215 -3.43 18.01 18.12
CA LEU A 215 -2.69 17.51 19.28
C LEU A 215 -3.06 18.21 20.58
N HIS A 216 -3.69 19.40 20.53
CA HIS A 216 -4.07 20.16 21.74
C HIS A 216 -4.88 19.33 22.74
N ARG A 217 -5.79 18.47 22.23
CA ARG A 217 -6.69 17.66 23.06
C ARG A 217 -6.19 16.23 23.28
N MET A 218 -4.98 15.91 22.82
CA MET A 218 -4.40 14.57 22.98
C MET A 218 -3.57 14.48 24.26
N GLY A 219 -3.90 13.54 25.14
CA GLY A 219 -3.08 13.25 26.32
C GLY A 219 -1.74 12.60 25.98
N TYR A 220 -0.93 12.41 27.01
CA TYR A 220 0.31 11.62 26.99
C TYR A 220 1.31 11.95 25.86
N PRO A 221 1.84 13.18 25.79
CA PRO A 221 2.75 13.61 24.73
C PRO A 221 4.01 12.75 24.57
N GLN A 222 4.48 12.14 25.66
CA GLN A 222 5.62 11.23 25.64
C GLN A 222 5.45 10.00 24.74
N HIS A 223 4.21 9.64 24.38
CA HIS A 223 3.93 8.51 23.49
C HIS A 223 3.69 8.91 22.03
N TRP A 224 3.66 10.21 21.70
CA TRP A 224 3.30 10.66 20.35
C TRP A 224 4.27 10.19 19.29
N LEU A 225 5.58 10.36 19.49
CA LEU A 225 6.60 9.93 18.53
C LEU A 225 6.56 8.41 18.33
N THR A 226 6.56 7.64 19.41
CA THR A 226 6.50 6.18 19.35
C THR A 226 5.21 5.68 18.67
N PHE A 227 4.08 6.34 18.91
CA PHE A 227 2.81 6.00 18.26
C PHE A 227 2.84 6.37 16.77
N ALA A 228 3.33 7.55 16.41
CA ALA A 228 3.47 8.01 15.03
C ALA A 228 4.37 7.06 14.22
N GLN A 229 5.53 6.68 14.76
CA GLN A 229 6.43 5.72 14.10
C GLN A 229 5.76 4.35 13.90
N ALA A 230 5.07 3.84 14.93
CA ALA A 230 4.35 2.57 14.83
C ALA A 230 3.21 2.63 13.79
N LEU A 231 2.53 3.77 13.68
CA LEU A 231 1.51 4.01 12.66
C LEU A 231 2.11 4.00 11.26
N ILE A 232 3.24 4.70 11.05
CA ILE A 232 4.00 4.74 9.79
C ILE A 232 4.44 3.33 9.37
N ASN A 233 4.82 2.49 10.35
CA ASN A 233 5.20 1.09 10.13
C ASN A 233 4.01 0.13 9.92
N GLY A 234 2.79 0.67 9.82
CA GLY A 234 1.56 -0.07 9.55
C GLY A 234 1.12 -0.99 10.70
N GLU A 235 1.48 -0.69 11.96
CA GLU A 235 1.08 -1.51 13.11
C GLU A 235 -0.45 -1.55 13.31
N ARG A 236 -0.95 -2.73 13.70
CA ARG A 236 -2.37 -2.94 14.03
C ARG A 236 -2.67 -2.42 15.43
N SER A 237 -3.95 -2.19 15.70
CA SER A 237 -4.42 -1.75 17.03
C SER A 237 -3.91 -2.66 18.16
N GLY A 238 -3.80 -3.98 17.97
CA GLY A 238 -3.25 -4.88 18.99
C GLY A 238 -1.76 -4.66 19.28
N GLU A 239 -0.97 -4.33 18.27
CA GLU A 239 0.46 -4.03 18.42
C GLU A 239 0.66 -2.66 19.07
N LEU A 240 -0.11 -1.67 18.62
CA LEU A 240 -0.13 -0.34 19.22
C LEU A 240 -0.50 -0.41 20.72
N GLN A 241 -1.52 -1.20 21.08
CA GLN A 241 -1.90 -1.40 22.49
C GLN A 241 -0.76 -2.03 23.30
N ARG A 242 -0.08 -3.06 22.78
CA ARG A 242 1.08 -3.66 23.48
C ARG A 242 2.24 -2.67 23.63
N ARG A 243 2.46 -1.82 22.63
CA ARG A 243 3.57 -0.84 22.60
C ARG A 243 3.33 0.34 23.52
N THR A 244 2.09 0.84 23.61
CA THR A 244 1.78 2.05 24.39
C THR A 244 1.05 1.78 25.71
N GLY A 245 0.55 0.57 25.93
CA GLY A 245 -0.31 0.23 27.08
C GLY A 245 -1.71 0.84 27.01
N PHE A 246 -2.09 1.47 25.88
CA PHE A 246 -3.42 2.05 25.72
C PHE A 246 -4.47 0.99 25.43
N CYS A 247 -5.74 1.32 25.68
CA CYS A 247 -6.85 0.51 25.23
C CYS A 247 -7.16 0.71 23.74
N ALA A 248 -7.87 -0.23 23.12
CA ALA A 248 -8.21 -0.21 21.70
C ALA A 248 -8.96 1.05 21.24
N ILE A 249 -9.77 1.66 22.12
CA ILE A 249 -10.51 2.90 21.82
C ILE A 249 -9.54 4.07 21.68
N THR A 250 -8.61 4.21 22.61
CA THR A 250 -7.57 5.25 22.57
C THR A 250 -6.68 5.09 21.34
N CYS A 251 -6.22 3.87 21.04
CA CYS A 251 -5.44 3.62 19.82
C CYS A 251 -6.20 3.98 18.54
N ARG A 252 -7.50 3.66 18.45
CA ARG A 252 -8.33 4.04 17.30
C ARG A 252 -8.47 5.55 17.16
N ARG A 253 -8.74 6.25 18.27
CA ARG A 253 -8.83 7.71 18.29
C ARG A 253 -7.51 8.36 17.88
N TRP A 254 -6.40 7.92 18.48
CA TRP A 254 -5.07 8.44 18.16
C TRP A 254 -4.75 8.24 16.69
N ARG A 255 -4.96 7.04 16.17
CA ARG A 255 -4.80 6.76 14.74
C ARG A 255 -5.57 7.76 13.88
N SER A 256 -6.86 7.98 14.16
CA SER A 256 -7.66 8.94 13.40
C SER A 256 -7.09 10.35 13.47
N VAL A 257 -6.61 10.79 14.64
CA VAL A 257 -6.01 12.11 14.79
C VAL A 257 -4.69 12.22 14.03
N PHE A 258 -3.79 11.26 14.15
CA PHE A 258 -2.50 11.27 13.44
C PHE A 258 -2.70 11.24 11.92
N MET A 259 -3.62 10.40 11.40
CA MET A 259 -3.93 10.39 9.96
C MET A 259 -4.42 11.76 9.47
N LYS A 260 -5.31 12.42 10.22
CA LYS A 260 -5.79 13.78 9.89
C LYS A 260 -4.69 14.83 10.00
N LEU A 261 -3.76 14.68 10.94
CA LEU A 261 -2.64 15.61 11.08
C LEU A 261 -1.68 15.50 9.89
N ILE A 262 -1.37 14.28 9.46
CA ILE A 262 -0.59 14.01 8.23
C ILE A 262 -1.27 14.65 7.02
N GLU A 263 -2.59 14.50 6.91
CA GLU A 263 -3.41 15.09 5.84
C GLU A 263 -3.34 16.63 5.84
N GLN A 264 -3.53 17.27 7.00
CA GLN A 264 -3.46 18.72 7.16
C GLN A 264 -2.08 19.31 6.82
N GLN A 265 -1.02 18.52 6.95
CA GLN A 265 0.35 18.90 6.61
C GLN A 265 0.69 18.63 5.13
N GLY A 266 -0.25 18.09 4.34
CA GLY A 266 -0.05 17.82 2.92
C GLY A 266 0.78 16.58 2.63
N HIS A 267 0.96 15.68 3.60
CA HIS A 267 1.73 14.44 3.46
C HIS A 267 0.86 13.30 2.90
N SER A 268 0.27 13.50 1.73
CA SER A 268 -0.68 12.56 1.12
C SER A 268 -0.06 11.20 0.81
N GLU A 269 1.18 11.16 0.34
CA GLU A 269 1.85 9.89 -0.01
C GLU A 269 2.16 9.04 1.24
N LEU A 270 2.40 9.70 2.38
CA LEU A 270 2.52 9.00 3.66
C LEU A 270 1.20 8.35 4.10
N ILE A 271 0.05 8.98 3.82
CA ILE A 271 -1.27 8.39 4.09
C ILE A 271 -1.48 7.14 3.25
N GLU A 272 -1.17 7.23 1.96
CA GLU A 272 -1.26 6.09 1.04
C GLU A 272 -0.35 4.96 1.49
N TRP A 273 0.89 5.27 1.87
CA TRP A 273 1.84 4.30 2.41
C TRP A 273 1.32 3.57 3.66
N ILE A 274 0.81 4.32 4.65
CA ILE A 274 0.24 3.74 5.88
C ILE A 274 -0.96 2.84 5.56
N THR A 275 -1.75 3.21 4.56
CA THR A 275 -2.90 2.44 4.11
C THR A 275 -2.45 1.16 3.41
N TRP A 276 -1.51 1.29 2.47
CA TRP A 276 -0.88 0.22 1.70
C TRP A 276 -0.23 -0.85 2.58
N LEU A 277 0.55 -0.47 3.60
CA LEU A 277 1.19 -1.43 4.51
C LEU A 277 0.20 -2.26 5.34
N ARG A 278 -0.99 -1.71 5.62
CA ARG A 278 -1.95 -2.34 6.52
C ARG A 278 -2.82 -3.38 5.84
N SER A 279 -3.15 -3.13 4.59
CA SER A 279 -3.90 -4.02 3.70
C SER A 279 -3.04 -5.19 3.21
N HIS A 280 -1.74 -4.97 3.00
CA HIS A 280 -0.76 -5.96 2.53
C HIS A 280 -0.24 -6.91 3.61
N ARG A 281 -0.99 -7.13 4.68
CA ARG A 281 -0.53 -8.03 5.74
C ARG A 281 -1.11 -9.42 5.53
N ALA A 282 -0.24 -10.38 5.21
CA ALA A 282 -0.61 -11.80 5.18
C ALA A 282 -1.33 -12.18 6.48
N LYS A 283 -2.48 -12.86 6.35
CA LYS A 283 -3.10 -13.57 7.48
C LYS A 283 -2.12 -14.71 7.82
N ARG A 284 -1.33 -14.52 8.89
CA ARG A 284 -0.58 -15.61 9.51
C ARG A 284 -1.54 -16.59 10.15
#